data_AF-A0A933Q1Q0-F1
#
_entry.id   AF-A0A933Q1Q0-F1
#
_cell.length_a   1.000
_cell.length_b   1.000
_cell.length_c   1.000
_cell.angle_alpha   90.00
_cell.angle_beta   90.00
_cell.angle_gamma   90.00
#
_symmetry.space_group_name_H-M   'P 1'
#
loop_
_entity.id
_entity.type
_entity.pdbx_description
1 polymer ?
#
loop_
_entity_poly.entity_id
_entity_poly.type
_entity_poly.pdbx_seq_one_letter_code
_entity_poly.pdbx_strand_id
1 'polypeptide(L)'
;MALGQDIEDIRTGIKAGRYTNEASVSQGIVLRILHSLSWPSYDTRVVCPEFSLGGRRVDYALCHPAGKPIAFIEVKQVGQSDGAERQLFEYAFHAGVPMAILTDGQEWNFFLPGEQGDYGERRVYKLDIVERDTEECVARLERYLKHDAIASGAAIEAAREDYRNVAKERQILAAMPVAWEKLVAEEDEMLLEIVADRVENLCGFKPDPDTVAKFMKAMAAGVSVPLARPQPVTRPREPIQPEPVAPRPIPPTQPPRHVAGVPREIGFSLDGRTRPGRNACDVMLQVLEALTVRDATFPERFAALPTHGRTRRYIARNREELYPGRPDLCREHATRLQSGWWVSTNHSKATIGRIIEMACGVAGLRYNSDLTVNLGD
;
A
#
# COMPACT_ATOMS: atom_id res chain seq x y z
N MET A 1 -33.43 -3.92 -25.06
CA MET A 1 -32.23 -4.04 -25.91
C MET A 1 -31.03 -4.18 -25.00
N ALA A 2 -29.96 -4.86 -25.41
CA ALA A 2 -28.76 -4.96 -24.58
C ALA A 2 -28.11 -3.57 -24.50
N LEU A 3 -27.88 -3.06 -23.29
CA LEU A 3 -27.30 -1.74 -23.02
C LEU A 3 -26.04 -1.46 -23.88
N GLY A 4 -25.24 -2.49 -24.17
CA GLY A 4 -24.07 -2.39 -25.04
C GLY A 4 -24.40 -1.92 -26.47
N GLN A 5 -25.50 -2.39 -27.07
CA GLN A 5 -25.92 -1.92 -28.40
C GLN A 5 -26.35 -0.45 -28.37
N ASP A 6 -27.06 -0.06 -27.32
CA ASP A 6 -27.47 1.34 -27.15
C ASP A 6 -26.25 2.26 -27.00
N ILE A 7 -25.23 1.81 -26.27
CA ILE A 7 -23.95 2.52 -26.12
C ILE A 7 -23.26 2.70 -27.48
N GLU A 8 -23.18 1.66 -28.31
CA GLU A 8 -22.56 1.79 -29.65
C GLU A 8 -23.32 2.74 -30.58
N ASP A 9 -24.65 2.69 -30.53
CA ASP A 9 -25.48 3.61 -31.31
C ASP A 9 -25.33 5.05 -30.82
N ILE A 10 -25.25 5.25 -29.50
CA ILE A 10 -24.99 6.55 -28.87
C ILE A 10 -23.62 7.07 -29.31
N ARG A 11 -22.55 6.26 -29.23
CA ARG A 11 -21.20 6.62 -29.70
C ARG A 11 -21.20 7.08 -31.15
N THR A 12 -21.88 6.32 -32.00
CA THR A 12 -22.01 6.67 -33.43
C THR A 12 -22.76 7.99 -33.61
N GLY A 13 -23.78 8.25 -32.78
CA GLY A 13 -24.52 9.51 -32.77
C GLY A 13 -23.69 10.70 -32.29
N ILE A 14 -22.88 10.53 -31.25
CA ILE A 14 -21.98 11.58 -30.71
C ILE A 14 -20.92 11.93 -31.76
N LYS A 15 -20.24 10.93 -32.34
CA LYS A 15 -19.23 11.14 -33.39
C LYS A 15 -19.81 11.81 -34.64
N ALA A 16 -21.09 11.60 -34.92
CA ALA A 16 -21.81 12.23 -36.01
C ALA A 16 -22.41 13.62 -35.66
N GLY A 17 -22.22 14.12 -34.44
CA GLY A 17 -22.72 15.42 -34.01
C GLY A 17 -24.25 15.54 -33.94
N ARG A 18 -24.98 14.43 -33.73
CA ARG A 18 -26.46 14.43 -33.74
C ARG A 18 -27.08 15.10 -32.51
N TYR A 19 -26.35 15.18 -31.41
CA TYR A 19 -26.85 15.69 -30.13
C TYR A 19 -26.37 17.14 -29.92
N THR A 20 -27.09 18.08 -30.52
CA THR A 20 -26.66 19.49 -30.62
C THR A 20 -27.06 20.35 -29.42
N ASN A 21 -27.97 19.89 -28.57
CA ASN A 21 -28.46 20.62 -27.40
C ASN A 21 -28.80 19.69 -26.22
N GLU A 22 -29.03 20.25 -25.04
CA GLU A 22 -29.37 19.50 -23.81
C GLU A 22 -30.59 18.59 -23.99
N ALA A 23 -31.63 19.05 -24.71
CA ALA A 23 -32.83 18.24 -24.95
C ALA A 23 -32.53 16.98 -25.78
N SER A 24 -31.65 17.08 -26.78
CA SER A 24 -31.24 15.95 -27.60
C SER A 24 -30.35 14.96 -26.84
N VAL A 25 -29.50 15.43 -25.93
CA VAL A 25 -28.72 14.58 -25.02
C VAL A 25 -29.65 13.88 -24.04
N SER A 26 -30.54 14.64 -23.41
CA SER A 26 -31.52 14.19 -22.43
C SER A 26 -32.41 13.08 -23.01
N GLN A 27 -33.05 13.33 -24.15
CA GLN A 27 -33.98 12.36 -24.76
C GLN A 27 -33.27 11.24 -25.54
N GLY A 28 -32.19 11.58 -26.26
CA GLY A 28 -31.51 10.65 -27.17
C GLY A 28 -30.49 9.73 -26.48
N ILE A 29 -29.94 10.16 -25.34
CA ILE A 29 -28.90 9.45 -24.61
C ILE A 29 -29.38 9.06 -23.21
N VAL A 30 -29.73 10.03 -22.37
CA VAL A 30 -30.01 9.78 -20.94
C VAL A 30 -31.24 8.89 -20.78
N LEU A 31 -32.39 9.26 -21.35
CA LEU A 31 -33.60 8.43 -21.27
C LEU A 31 -33.42 7.05 -21.90
N ARG A 32 -32.62 6.95 -22.97
CA ARG A 32 -32.31 5.68 -23.63
C ARG A 32 -31.51 4.76 -22.70
N ILE A 33 -30.47 5.28 -22.05
CA ILE A 33 -29.68 4.53 -21.07
C ILE A 33 -30.55 4.13 -19.86
N LEU A 34 -31.35 5.05 -19.31
CA LEU A 34 -32.24 4.74 -18.19
C LEU A 34 -33.21 3.62 -18.55
N HIS A 35 -33.83 3.67 -19.73
CA HIS A 35 -34.71 2.60 -20.21
C HIS A 35 -33.98 1.26 -20.30
N SER A 36 -32.77 1.23 -20.85
CA SER A 36 -31.97 -0.01 -20.95
C SER A 36 -31.46 -0.52 -19.61
N LEU A 37 -31.34 0.36 -18.61
CA LEU A 37 -31.08 0.05 -17.20
C LEU A 37 -32.34 -0.34 -16.41
N SER A 38 -33.44 -0.62 -17.12
CA SER A 38 -34.72 -1.08 -16.57
C SER A 38 -35.43 -0.05 -15.68
N TRP A 39 -35.16 1.24 -15.86
CA TRP A 39 -35.98 2.27 -15.23
C TRP A 39 -37.36 2.34 -15.87
N PRO A 40 -38.43 2.52 -15.08
CA PRO A 40 -39.76 2.78 -15.61
C PRO A 40 -39.85 4.24 -16.06
N SER A 41 -39.21 4.57 -17.19
CA SER A 41 -39.07 5.94 -17.71
C SER A 41 -40.40 6.63 -18.04
N TYR A 42 -41.50 5.88 -18.12
CA TYR A 42 -42.85 6.41 -18.33
C TYR A 42 -43.62 6.67 -17.01
N ASP A 43 -43.13 6.19 -15.86
CA ASP A 43 -43.67 6.58 -14.56
C ASP A 43 -42.91 7.82 -14.05
N THR A 44 -43.55 8.98 -14.19
CA THR A 44 -43.00 10.29 -13.80
C THR A 44 -42.80 10.46 -12.29
N ARG A 45 -43.24 9.49 -11.48
CA ARG A 45 -42.96 9.46 -10.04
C ARG A 45 -41.68 8.69 -9.72
N VAL A 46 -41.17 7.88 -10.66
CA VAL A 46 -39.94 7.09 -10.52
C VAL A 46 -38.81 7.72 -11.32
N VAL A 47 -39.07 8.14 -12.56
CA VAL A 47 -38.15 8.99 -13.34
C VAL A 47 -38.83 10.34 -13.52
N CYS A 48 -38.55 11.28 -12.62
CA CYS A 48 -39.24 12.56 -12.58
C CYS A 48 -38.47 13.61 -13.40
N PRO A 49 -38.96 14.03 -14.58
CA PRO A 49 -38.33 15.10 -15.34
C PRO A 49 -38.55 16.46 -14.66
N GLU A 50 -37.63 17.40 -14.86
CA GLU A 50 -37.75 18.79 -14.39
C GLU A 50 -38.08 18.90 -12.88
N PHE A 51 -37.53 17.99 -12.07
CA PHE A 51 -37.86 17.90 -10.64
C PHE A 51 -37.42 19.17 -9.92
N SER A 52 -38.39 19.81 -9.27
CA SER A 52 -38.20 21.10 -8.59
C SER A 52 -38.37 20.95 -7.09
N LEU A 53 -37.39 21.45 -6.31
CA LEU A 53 -37.46 21.54 -4.85
C LEU A 53 -36.80 22.86 -4.42
N GLY A 54 -37.45 23.61 -3.52
CA GLY A 54 -36.86 24.83 -2.96
C GLY A 54 -36.50 25.91 -3.98
N GLY A 55 -37.25 26.04 -5.09
CA GLY A 55 -37.01 27.05 -6.13
C GLY A 55 -35.86 26.75 -7.09
N ARG A 56 -35.27 25.55 -6.99
CA ARG A 56 -34.28 25.03 -7.95
C ARG A 56 -34.86 23.82 -8.68
N ARG A 57 -34.31 23.54 -9.86
CA ARG A 57 -34.76 22.48 -10.75
C ARG A 57 -33.57 21.67 -11.23
N VAL A 58 -33.75 20.35 -11.31
CA VAL A 58 -32.82 19.40 -11.93
C VAL A 58 -33.51 18.71 -13.10
N ASP A 59 -32.76 18.25 -14.10
CA ASP A 59 -33.34 17.66 -15.30
C ASP A 59 -34.07 16.35 -15.02
N TYR A 60 -33.48 15.48 -14.20
CA TYR A 60 -34.14 14.27 -13.72
C TYR A 60 -33.89 13.98 -12.25
N ALA A 61 -34.95 13.56 -11.56
CA ALA A 61 -34.86 12.88 -10.28
C ALA A 61 -35.24 11.40 -10.43
N LEU A 62 -34.31 10.54 -10.04
CA LEU A 62 -34.52 9.10 -9.93
C LEU A 62 -35.03 8.80 -8.53
N CYS A 63 -36.26 8.29 -8.44
CA CYS A 63 -36.99 8.18 -7.19
C CYS A 63 -37.22 6.72 -6.78
N HIS A 64 -36.87 6.39 -5.55
CA HIS A 64 -37.27 5.14 -4.92
C HIS A 64 -37.41 5.30 -3.39
N PRO A 65 -38.55 4.93 -2.78
CA PRO A 65 -39.84 4.66 -3.42
C PRO A 65 -40.33 5.85 -4.27
N ALA A 66 -41.37 5.64 -5.08
CA ALA A 66 -41.91 6.66 -5.99
C ALA A 66 -42.16 8.01 -5.27
N GLY A 67 -41.68 9.11 -5.87
CA GLY A 67 -41.74 10.46 -5.31
C GLY A 67 -40.63 10.81 -4.31
N LYS A 68 -39.77 9.85 -3.92
CA LYS A 68 -38.63 10.09 -3.03
C LYS A 68 -37.30 10.00 -3.81
N PRO A 69 -36.60 11.12 -4.06
CA PRO A 69 -35.37 11.12 -4.86
C PRO A 69 -34.22 10.38 -4.15
N ILE A 70 -33.52 9.51 -4.90
CA ILE A 70 -32.26 8.84 -4.50
C ILE A 70 -31.08 9.33 -5.33
N ALA A 71 -31.31 9.67 -6.60
CA ALA A 71 -30.28 10.25 -7.44
C ALA A 71 -30.83 11.43 -8.26
N PHE A 72 -30.00 12.45 -8.44
CA PHE A 72 -30.27 13.53 -9.39
C PHE A 72 -29.38 13.39 -10.62
N ILE A 73 -29.94 13.68 -11.79
CA ILE A 73 -29.19 13.78 -13.05
C ILE A 73 -29.37 15.19 -13.58
N GLU A 74 -28.25 15.87 -13.81
CA GLU A 74 -28.16 17.12 -14.54
C GLU A 74 -27.54 16.82 -15.91
N VAL A 75 -28.17 17.34 -16.95
CA VAL A 75 -27.78 17.17 -18.34
C VAL A 75 -27.18 18.46 -18.87
N LYS A 76 -26.07 18.34 -19.60
CA LYS A 76 -25.42 19.44 -20.30
C LYS A 76 -25.32 19.17 -21.79
N GLN A 77 -24.99 20.22 -22.54
CA GLN A 77 -24.64 20.09 -23.94
C GLN A 77 -23.30 19.36 -24.07
N VAL A 78 -23.18 18.49 -25.08
CA VAL A 78 -21.93 17.74 -25.38
C VAL A 78 -20.73 18.69 -25.42
N GLY A 79 -19.70 18.40 -24.63
CA GLY A 79 -18.47 19.19 -24.52
C GLY A 79 -18.56 20.42 -23.61
N GLN A 80 -19.63 20.56 -22.82
CA GLN A 80 -19.85 21.67 -21.87
C GLN A 80 -20.14 21.14 -20.45
N SER A 81 -19.38 20.14 -19.98
CA SER A 81 -19.52 19.56 -18.64
C SER A 81 -18.92 20.43 -17.52
N ASP A 82 -18.05 21.39 -17.84
CA ASP A 82 -17.32 22.18 -16.84
C ASP A 82 -18.10 23.40 -16.31
N GLY A 83 -18.05 23.60 -14.98
CA GLY A 83 -18.42 24.87 -14.32
C GLY A 83 -19.82 24.95 -13.70
N ALA A 84 -20.72 24.00 -13.96
CA ALA A 84 -22.07 23.94 -13.37
C ALA A 84 -22.22 22.92 -12.21
N GLU A 85 -21.16 22.17 -11.91
CA GLU A 85 -21.18 21.01 -11.01
C GLU A 85 -21.53 21.38 -9.55
N ARG A 86 -21.13 22.57 -9.13
CA ARG A 86 -21.26 23.04 -7.74
C ARG A 86 -22.73 23.14 -7.30
N GLN A 87 -23.60 23.61 -8.20
CA GLN A 87 -25.00 23.89 -7.88
C GLN A 87 -25.81 22.60 -7.72
N LEU A 88 -25.62 21.62 -8.62
CA LEU A 88 -26.23 20.29 -8.52
C LEU A 88 -25.83 19.63 -7.20
N PHE A 89 -24.54 19.71 -6.87
CA PHE A 89 -23.98 19.09 -5.70
C PHE A 89 -24.52 19.68 -4.38
N GLU A 90 -24.50 21.01 -4.23
CA GLU A 90 -25.03 21.69 -3.05
C GLU A 90 -26.51 21.39 -2.85
N TYR A 91 -27.27 21.37 -3.95
CA TYR A 91 -28.69 21.06 -3.90
C TYR A 91 -28.96 19.61 -3.50
N ALA A 92 -28.24 18.65 -4.09
CA ALA A 92 -28.34 17.23 -3.73
C ALA A 92 -27.98 17.00 -2.26
N PHE A 93 -26.94 17.68 -1.76
CA PHE A 93 -26.53 17.64 -0.35
C PHE A 93 -27.63 18.15 0.58
N HIS A 94 -28.20 19.33 0.31
CA HIS A 94 -29.27 19.90 1.13
C HIS A 94 -30.57 19.09 1.08
N ALA A 95 -30.88 18.47 -0.05
CA ALA A 95 -32.03 17.59 -0.21
C ALA A 95 -31.81 16.18 0.41
N GLY A 96 -30.59 15.88 0.87
CA GLY A 96 -30.23 14.56 1.42
C GLY A 96 -30.23 13.46 0.37
N VAL A 97 -30.01 13.80 -0.90
CA VAL A 97 -29.99 12.86 -2.01
C VAL A 97 -28.62 12.18 -2.08
N PRO A 98 -28.55 10.83 -1.98
CA PRO A 98 -27.28 10.11 -1.88
C PRO A 98 -26.33 10.24 -3.07
N MET A 99 -26.84 10.47 -4.28
CA MET A 99 -26.03 10.48 -5.50
C MET A 99 -26.42 11.64 -6.41
N ALA A 100 -25.41 12.28 -6.99
CA ALA A 100 -25.59 13.29 -8.03
C ALA A 100 -24.81 12.88 -9.27
N ILE A 101 -25.42 13.04 -10.44
CA ILE A 101 -24.86 12.61 -11.72
C ILE A 101 -24.89 13.81 -12.66
N LEU A 102 -23.74 14.14 -13.22
CA LEU A 102 -23.61 15.18 -14.24
C LEU A 102 -23.17 14.52 -15.53
N THR A 103 -23.92 14.76 -16.60
CA THR A 103 -23.60 14.19 -17.91
C THR A 103 -23.86 15.14 -19.06
N ASP A 104 -23.01 15.10 -20.07
CA ASP A 104 -23.24 15.73 -21.36
C ASP A 104 -23.58 14.68 -22.45
N GLY A 105 -23.79 13.43 -22.05
CA GLY A 105 -24.01 12.27 -22.91
C GLY A 105 -22.74 11.48 -23.20
N GLN A 106 -21.59 12.14 -23.38
CA GLN A 106 -20.29 11.48 -23.55
C GLN A 106 -19.68 11.16 -22.19
N GLU A 107 -19.53 12.19 -21.35
CA GLU A 107 -18.99 12.08 -20.01
C GLU A 107 -20.11 11.88 -18.99
N TRP A 108 -19.89 10.96 -18.06
CA TRP A 108 -20.77 10.66 -16.94
C TRP A 108 -19.97 10.75 -15.65
N ASN A 109 -20.24 11.79 -14.88
CA ASN A 109 -19.58 12.07 -13.60
C ASN A 109 -20.51 11.68 -12.46
N PHE A 110 -20.07 10.76 -11.61
CA PHE A 110 -20.81 10.26 -10.46
C PHE A 110 -20.25 10.87 -9.18
N PHE A 111 -21.11 11.52 -8.41
CA PHE A 111 -20.74 12.20 -7.17
C PHE A 111 -21.54 11.67 -5.98
N LEU A 112 -20.92 11.70 -4.80
CA LEU A 112 -21.58 11.44 -3.53
C LEU A 112 -21.66 12.72 -2.69
N PRO A 113 -22.82 13.41 -2.68
CA PRO A 113 -22.99 14.69 -2.02
C PRO A 113 -22.61 14.71 -0.54
N GLY A 114 -22.96 13.64 0.17
CA GLY A 114 -22.80 13.52 1.62
C GLY A 114 -21.41 13.12 2.11
N GLU A 115 -20.48 12.74 1.23
CA GLU A 115 -19.14 12.30 1.64
C GLU A 115 -18.19 13.49 1.88
N GLN A 116 -17.04 13.23 2.52
CA GLN A 116 -16.07 14.27 2.87
C GLN A 116 -15.21 14.73 1.68
N GLY A 117 -14.46 15.82 1.84
CA GLY A 117 -13.55 16.34 0.81
C GLY A 117 -14.12 17.51 0.01
N ASP A 118 -13.35 18.01 -0.95
CA ASP A 118 -13.82 19.02 -1.90
C ASP A 118 -14.70 18.40 -3.03
N TYR A 119 -15.23 19.23 -3.93
CA TYR A 119 -16.12 18.77 -5.01
C TYR A 119 -15.45 17.75 -5.94
N GLY A 120 -14.19 17.97 -6.32
CA GLY A 120 -13.45 17.06 -7.18
C GLY A 120 -13.15 15.74 -6.47
N GLU A 121 -12.86 15.82 -5.17
CA GLU A 121 -12.61 14.67 -4.32
C GLU A 121 -13.85 13.80 -4.09
N ARG A 122 -15.05 14.39 -4.10
CA ARG A 122 -16.33 13.68 -3.95
C ARG A 122 -16.84 13.06 -5.25
N ARG A 123 -16.13 13.24 -6.36
CA ARG A 123 -16.38 12.52 -7.61
C ARG A 123 -15.83 11.10 -7.49
N VAL A 124 -16.74 10.13 -7.46
CA VAL A 124 -16.41 8.70 -7.35
C VAL A 124 -15.84 8.17 -8.66
N TYR A 125 -16.46 8.54 -9.77
CA TYR A 125 -16.06 8.04 -11.08
C TYR A 125 -16.38 9.05 -12.18
N LYS A 126 -15.51 9.10 -13.19
CA LYS A 126 -15.74 9.78 -14.46
C LYS A 126 -15.65 8.73 -15.57
N LEU A 127 -16.77 8.48 -16.23
CA LEU A 127 -16.87 7.58 -17.36
C LEU A 127 -16.97 8.40 -18.65
N ASP A 128 -16.03 8.24 -19.57
CA ASP A 128 -16.18 8.71 -20.95
C ASP A 128 -16.65 7.53 -21.80
N ILE A 129 -17.89 7.60 -22.28
CA ILE A 129 -18.51 6.52 -23.06
C ILE A 129 -17.86 6.39 -24.44
N VAL A 130 -17.25 7.44 -25.00
CA VAL A 130 -16.61 7.40 -26.31
C VAL A 130 -15.19 6.82 -26.24
N GLU A 131 -14.45 7.10 -25.17
CA GLU A 131 -13.06 6.66 -25.01
C GLU A 131 -12.91 5.25 -24.40
N ARG A 132 -13.80 4.85 -23.48
CA ARG A 132 -13.72 3.56 -22.78
C ARG A 132 -14.23 2.40 -23.62
N ASP A 133 -13.90 1.17 -23.27
CA ASP A 133 -14.47 -0.01 -23.94
C ASP A 133 -15.95 -0.21 -23.55
N THR A 134 -16.70 -0.86 -24.43
CA THR A 134 -18.16 -1.00 -24.29
C THR A 134 -18.52 -1.83 -23.07
N GLU A 135 -17.73 -2.86 -22.75
CA GLU A 135 -17.96 -3.74 -21.61
C GLU A 135 -17.78 -2.99 -20.29
N GLU A 136 -16.73 -2.17 -20.18
CA GLU A 136 -16.52 -1.26 -19.05
C GLU A 136 -17.66 -0.27 -18.91
N CYS A 137 -18.09 0.37 -20.00
CA CYS A 137 -19.22 1.30 -19.97
C CYS A 137 -20.48 0.63 -19.44
N VAL A 138 -20.82 -0.56 -19.94
CA VAL A 138 -21.96 -1.36 -19.47
C VAL A 138 -21.81 -1.65 -17.98
N ALA A 139 -20.68 -2.20 -17.56
CA ALA A 139 -20.45 -2.59 -16.17
C ALA A 139 -20.57 -1.40 -15.20
N ARG A 140 -20.04 -0.22 -15.56
CA ARG A 140 -20.08 0.98 -14.72
C ARG A 140 -21.48 1.60 -14.65
N LEU A 141 -22.17 1.69 -15.79
CA LEU A 141 -23.55 2.18 -15.83
C LEU A 141 -24.50 1.23 -15.07
N GLU A 142 -24.33 -0.08 -15.21
CA GLU A 142 -25.13 -1.04 -14.44
C GLU A 142 -24.84 -0.97 -12.94
N ARG A 143 -23.56 -0.86 -12.55
CA ARG A 143 -23.16 -0.78 -11.14
C ARG A 143 -23.76 0.43 -10.42
N TYR A 144 -23.78 1.60 -11.06
CA TYR A 144 -24.20 2.85 -10.41
C TYR A 144 -25.61 3.33 -10.75
N LEU A 145 -26.18 2.91 -11.88
CA LEU A 145 -27.45 3.45 -12.38
C LEU A 145 -28.53 2.40 -12.65
N LYS A 146 -28.26 1.09 -12.52
CA LYS A 146 -29.32 0.09 -12.71
C LYS A 146 -30.45 0.29 -11.72
N HIS A 147 -31.70 0.25 -12.19
CA HIS A 147 -32.88 0.48 -11.36
C HIS A 147 -32.88 -0.37 -10.08
N ASP A 148 -32.66 -1.68 -10.21
CA ASP A 148 -32.65 -2.59 -9.06
C ASP A 148 -31.49 -2.33 -8.09
N ALA A 149 -30.34 -1.90 -8.61
CA ALA A 149 -29.17 -1.57 -7.80
C ALA A 149 -29.38 -0.27 -7.01
N ILE A 150 -30.04 0.74 -7.60
CA ILE A 150 -30.41 1.98 -6.91
C ILE A 150 -31.54 1.71 -5.90
N ALA A 151 -32.56 0.95 -6.29
CA ALA A 151 -33.70 0.63 -5.44
C ALA A 151 -33.31 -0.15 -4.17
N SER A 152 -32.39 -1.10 -4.31
CA SER A 152 -31.85 -1.87 -3.18
C SER A 152 -30.79 -1.14 -2.35
N GLY A 153 -30.30 0.02 -2.82
CA GLY A 153 -29.18 0.75 -2.21
C GLY A 153 -27.79 0.21 -2.55
N ALA A 154 -27.70 -0.91 -3.28
CA ALA A 154 -26.43 -1.52 -3.68
C ALA A 154 -25.54 -0.58 -4.51
N ALA A 155 -26.14 0.24 -5.39
CA ALA A 155 -25.42 1.22 -6.19
C ALA A 155 -24.75 2.31 -5.34
N ILE A 156 -25.43 2.76 -4.28
CA ILE A 156 -24.91 3.78 -3.35
C ILE A 156 -23.78 3.19 -2.50
N GLU A 157 -23.94 1.98 -1.99
CA GLU A 157 -22.89 1.29 -1.22
C GLU A 157 -21.66 0.98 -2.07
N ALA A 158 -21.85 0.54 -3.32
CA ALA A 158 -20.77 0.34 -4.28
C ALA A 158 -20.01 1.66 -4.54
N ALA A 159 -20.73 2.76 -4.78
CA ALA A 159 -20.12 4.07 -4.97
C ALA A 159 -19.35 4.55 -3.71
N ARG A 160 -19.88 4.29 -2.52
CA ARG A 160 -19.19 4.61 -1.24
C ARG A 160 -17.93 3.77 -1.04
N GLU A 161 -17.96 2.49 -1.38
CA GLU A 161 -16.79 1.62 -1.34
C GLU A 161 -15.70 2.14 -2.29
N ASP A 162 -16.08 2.45 -3.53
CA ASP A 162 -15.16 2.97 -4.54
C ASP A 162 -14.57 4.33 -4.11
N TYR A 163 -15.40 5.23 -3.56
CA TYR A 163 -14.95 6.48 -2.95
C TYR A 163 -13.96 6.26 -1.81
N ARG A 164 -14.25 5.36 -0.87
CA ARG A 164 -13.36 5.06 0.27
C ARG A 164 -12.02 4.52 -0.19
N ASN A 165 -11.99 3.69 -1.23
CA ASN A 165 -10.75 3.16 -1.77
C ASN A 165 -9.87 4.27 -2.38
N VAL A 166 -10.46 5.14 -3.19
CA VAL A 166 -9.76 6.30 -3.78
C VAL A 166 -9.31 7.30 -2.71
N ALA A 167 -10.19 7.62 -1.75
CA ALA A 167 -9.88 8.54 -0.65
C ALA A 167 -8.76 7.99 0.24
N LYS A 168 -8.78 6.69 0.53
CA LYS A 168 -7.72 6.01 1.28
C LYS A 168 -6.37 6.12 0.56
N GLU A 169 -6.33 5.81 -0.74
CA GLU A 169 -5.10 5.92 -1.52
C GLU A 169 -4.57 7.35 -1.55
N ARG A 170 -5.44 8.34 -1.76
CA ARG A 170 -5.07 9.76 -1.71
C ARG A 170 -4.50 10.17 -0.35
N GLN A 171 -5.15 9.75 0.74
CA GLN A 171 -4.68 10.02 2.11
C GLN A 171 -3.32 9.37 2.38
N ILE A 172 -3.11 8.13 1.92
CA ILE A 172 -1.81 7.45 2.01
C ILE A 172 -0.74 8.25 1.26
N LEU A 173 -1.01 8.66 0.02
CA LEU A 173 -0.06 9.43 -0.79
C LEU A 173 0.25 10.80 -0.19
N ALA A 174 -0.75 11.48 0.37
CA ALA A 174 -0.56 12.77 1.04
C ALA A 174 0.20 12.64 2.38
N ALA A 175 0.00 11.54 3.11
CA ALA A 175 0.70 11.26 4.36
C ALA A 175 2.14 10.76 4.13
N MET A 176 2.42 10.13 2.99
CA MET A 176 3.73 9.55 2.66
C MET A 176 4.90 10.54 2.78
N PRO A 177 4.88 11.75 2.16
CA PRO A 177 5.99 12.69 2.28
C PRO A 177 6.17 13.19 3.71
N VAL A 178 5.07 13.43 4.44
CA VAL A 178 5.11 13.87 5.84
C VAL A 178 5.69 12.77 6.74
N ALA A 179 5.33 11.51 6.49
CA ALA A 179 5.87 10.36 7.21
C ALA A 179 7.38 10.22 6.94
N TRP A 180 7.80 10.36 5.69
CA TRP A 180 9.23 10.33 5.32
C TRP A 180 10.02 11.45 6.00
N GLU A 181 9.51 12.69 5.96
CA GLU A 181 10.16 13.83 6.60
C GLU A 181 10.33 13.61 8.11
N LYS A 182 9.29 13.11 8.79
CA LYS A 182 9.35 12.78 10.22
C LYS A 182 10.38 11.70 10.52
N LEU A 183 10.40 10.61 9.75
CA LEU A 183 11.38 9.53 9.94
C LEU A 183 12.83 10.03 9.83
N VAL A 184 13.10 10.93 8.87
CA VAL A 184 14.43 11.54 8.70
C VAL A 184 14.75 12.54 9.80
N ALA A 185 13.79 13.38 10.21
CA ALA A 185 13.98 14.39 11.24
C ALA A 185 14.24 13.77 12.63
N GLU A 186 13.47 12.72 12.95
CA GLU A 186 13.54 11.96 14.21
C GLU A 186 14.70 10.96 14.27
N GLU A 187 15.48 10.83 13.18
CA GLU A 187 16.61 9.91 13.09
C GLU A 187 16.20 8.46 13.38
N ASP A 188 15.14 7.97 12.72
CA ASP A 188 14.61 6.63 12.94
C ASP A 188 15.69 5.54 12.84
N GLU A 189 15.92 4.82 13.94
CA GLU A 189 17.02 3.86 14.05
C GLU A 189 16.96 2.76 13.00
N MET A 190 15.76 2.29 12.62
CA MET A 190 15.61 1.23 11.65
C MET A 190 15.94 1.72 10.24
N LEU A 191 15.50 2.93 9.90
CA LEU A 191 15.84 3.58 8.64
C LEU A 191 17.36 3.80 8.52
N LEU A 192 18.00 4.35 9.57
CA LEU A 192 19.45 4.56 9.59
C LEU A 192 20.21 3.24 9.43
N GLU A 193 19.79 2.19 10.12
CA GLU A 193 20.42 0.88 10.05
C GLU A 193 20.27 0.23 8.68
N ILE A 194 19.10 0.33 8.04
CA ILE A 194 18.88 -0.18 6.67
C ILE A 194 19.85 0.47 5.68
N VAL A 195 20.05 1.79 5.82
CA VAL A 195 20.96 2.54 4.94
C VAL A 195 22.41 2.21 5.27
N ALA A 196 22.79 2.12 6.55
CA ALA A 196 24.13 1.76 6.98
C ALA A 196 24.53 0.36 6.48
N ASP A 197 23.65 -0.63 6.64
CA ASP A 197 23.84 -1.98 6.11
C ASP A 197 23.97 -1.97 4.58
N ARG A 198 23.17 -1.15 3.89
CA ARG A 198 23.27 -1.06 2.42
C ARG A 198 24.60 -0.46 1.99
N VAL A 199 25.12 0.55 2.69
CA VAL A 199 26.45 1.13 2.43
C VAL A 199 27.56 0.11 2.71
N GLU A 200 27.48 -0.60 3.84
CA GLU A 200 28.43 -1.67 4.18
C GLU A 200 28.48 -2.75 3.09
N ASN A 201 27.33 -3.18 2.58
CA ASN A 201 27.28 -4.16 1.49
C ASN A 201 27.92 -3.65 0.18
N LEU A 202 27.94 -2.34 -0.05
CA LEU A 202 28.50 -1.74 -1.26
C LEU A 202 30.01 -1.49 -1.17
N CYS A 203 30.55 -1.16 0.00
CA CYS A 203 31.96 -0.77 0.14
C CYS A 203 32.76 -1.57 1.19
N GLY A 204 32.11 -2.44 1.97
CA GLY A 204 32.72 -3.22 3.05
C GLY A 204 32.91 -2.46 4.36
N PHE A 205 32.45 -1.20 4.45
CA PHE A 205 32.59 -0.37 5.64
C PHE A 205 31.23 0.16 6.08
N LYS A 206 30.86 -0.13 7.34
CA LYS A 206 29.62 0.37 7.93
C LYS A 206 29.79 1.82 8.40
N PRO A 207 29.01 2.79 7.87
CA PRO A 207 29.02 4.15 8.38
C PRO A 207 28.40 4.21 9.78
N ASP A 208 28.85 5.15 10.61
CA ASP A 208 28.20 5.41 11.89
C ASP A 208 26.80 6.03 11.70
N PRO A 209 25.87 5.85 12.65
CA PRO A 209 24.50 6.35 12.52
C PRO A 209 24.41 7.87 12.32
N ASP A 210 25.32 8.65 12.89
CA ASP A 210 25.28 10.11 12.78
C ASP A 210 25.68 10.56 11.36
N THR A 211 26.62 9.85 10.73
CA THR A 211 26.99 10.06 9.32
C THR A 211 25.80 9.78 8.40
N VAL A 212 25.06 8.69 8.64
CA VAL A 212 23.86 8.36 7.86
C VAL A 212 22.75 9.39 8.09
N ALA A 213 22.50 9.79 9.33
CA ALA A 213 21.49 10.79 9.67
C ALA A 213 21.77 12.14 9.00
N LYS A 214 23.02 12.60 9.04
CA LYS A 214 23.45 13.83 8.34
C LYS A 214 23.23 13.74 6.84
N PHE A 215 23.58 12.60 6.22
CA PHE A 215 23.36 12.38 4.80
C PHE A 215 21.86 12.43 4.44
N MET A 216 21.00 11.75 5.21
CA MET A 216 19.56 11.73 4.95
C MET A 216 18.92 13.10 5.13
N LYS A 217 19.31 13.85 6.16
CA LYS A 217 18.87 15.24 6.37
C LYS A 217 19.31 16.17 5.24
N ALA A 218 20.54 16.04 4.76
CA ALA A 218 21.03 16.82 3.62
C ALA A 218 20.28 16.52 2.32
N MET A 219 19.99 15.24 2.05
CA MET A 219 19.18 14.80 0.91
C MET A 219 17.74 15.29 0.99
N ALA A 220 17.11 15.23 2.17
CA ALA A 220 15.75 15.75 2.38
C ALA A 220 15.66 17.27 2.21
N ALA A 221 16.73 18.00 2.56
CA ALA A 221 16.84 19.44 2.35
C ALA A 221 17.20 19.85 0.91
N GLY A 222 17.33 18.90 -0.03
CA GLY A 222 17.71 19.17 -1.42
C GLY A 222 19.15 19.65 -1.60
N VAL A 223 20.02 19.45 -0.58
CA VAL A 223 21.42 19.88 -0.62
C VAL A 223 22.25 18.79 -1.29
N SER A 224 22.88 19.11 -2.42
CA SER A 224 23.84 18.21 -3.06
C SER A 224 25.01 17.94 -2.12
N VAL A 225 25.10 16.72 -1.58
CA VAL A 225 26.24 16.28 -0.78
C VAL A 225 27.47 16.18 -1.71
N PRO A 226 28.60 16.83 -1.41
CA PRO A 226 29.77 16.74 -2.25
C PRO A 226 30.32 15.31 -2.25
N LEU A 227 30.32 14.68 -3.43
CA LEU A 227 30.96 13.39 -3.68
C LEU A 227 32.46 13.52 -3.39
N ALA A 228 32.92 12.96 -2.26
CA ALA A 228 34.33 12.79 -2.01
C ALA A 228 34.90 11.80 -3.05
N ARG A 229 35.72 12.29 -3.98
CA ARG A 229 36.48 11.43 -4.89
C ARG A 229 37.48 10.58 -4.07
N PRO A 230 37.62 9.28 -4.34
CA PRO A 230 38.69 8.48 -3.73
C PRO A 230 40.04 9.07 -4.13
N GLN A 231 40.87 9.47 -3.16
CA GLN A 231 42.26 9.83 -3.45
C GLN A 231 43.07 8.56 -3.74
N PRO A 232 44.01 8.58 -4.70
CA PRO A 232 44.89 7.45 -4.94
C PRO A 232 45.84 7.31 -3.75
N VAL A 233 45.77 6.17 -3.07
CA VAL A 233 46.75 5.79 -2.04
C VAL A 233 48.10 5.60 -2.74
N THR A 234 49.06 6.46 -2.40
CA THR A 234 50.46 6.33 -2.81
C THR A 234 51.05 5.07 -2.15
N ARG A 235 51.51 4.14 -2.98
CA ARG A 235 52.12 2.88 -2.53
C ARG A 235 53.43 3.13 -1.78
N PRO A 236 53.64 2.54 -0.58
CA PRO A 236 54.98 2.40 -0.01
C PRO A 236 55.81 1.34 -0.75
N ARG A 237 57.13 1.57 -0.78
CA ARG A 237 58.19 0.79 -1.47
C ARG A 237 58.20 -0.72 -1.13
N GLU A 238 58.52 -1.51 -2.15
CA GLU A 238 58.79 -2.96 -2.11
C GLU A 238 59.99 -3.32 -1.21
N PRO A 239 59.92 -4.48 -0.52
CA PRO A 239 61.10 -5.29 -0.21
C PRO A 239 61.17 -6.55 -1.09
N ILE A 240 62.26 -6.60 -1.86
CA ILE A 240 63.11 -7.74 -2.28
C ILE A 240 62.49 -9.16 -2.26
N GLN A 241 62.39 -9.74 -3.47
CA GLN A 241 62.05 -11.14 -3.74
C GLN A 241 63.18 -12.11 -3.33
N PRO A 242 62.83 -13.37 -2.96
CA PRO A 242 63.64 -14.53 -3.29
C PRO A 242 63.01 -15.36 -4.43
N GLU A 243 63.92 -16.00 -5.17
CA GLU A 243 63.80 -16.77 -6.41
C GLU A 243 62.82 -17.96 -6.45
N PRO A 244 62.50 -18.47 -7.67
CA PRO A 244 61.35 -19.33 -7.92
C PRO A 244 61.64 -20.83 -7.74
N VAL A 245 60.75 -21.53 -7.01
CA VAL A 245 60.71 -23.01 -6.99
C VAL A 245 59.55 -23.50 -7.86
N ALA A 246 59.87 -24.47 -8.72
CA ALA A 246 59.06 -25.06 -9.78
C ALA A 246 57.64 -25.52 -9.37
N PRO A 247 56.67 -25.55 -10.31
CA PRO A 247 55.28 -25.86 -10.03
C PRO A 247 55.07 -27.36 -9.75
N ARG A 248 54.41 -27.67 -8.64
CA ARG A 248 53.83 -29.00 -8.41
C ARG A 248 52.41 -29.07 -8.98
N PRO A 249 51.93 -30.24 -9.42
CA PRO A 249 50.63 -30.36 -10.08
C PRO A 249 49.49 -30.09 -9.11
N ILE A 250 48.53 -29.29 -9.55
CA ILE A 250 47.24 -29.06 -8.90
C ILE A 250 46.42 -30.36 -9.02
N PRO A 251 45.90 -30.96 -7.93
CA PRO A 251 44.92 -32.04 -8.06
C PRO A 251 43.59 -31.46 -8.55
N PRO A 252 42.80 -32.20 -9.33
CA PRO A 252 41.54 -31.69 -9.87
C PRO A 252 40.60 -31.28 -8.75
N THR A 253 40.06 -30.07 -8.89
CA THR A 253 38.97 -29.49 -8.12
C THR A 253 37.81 -30.49 -8.06
N GLN A 254 37.50 -30.96 -6.85
CA GLN A 254 36.21 -31.61 -6.59
C GLN A 254 35.10 -30.56 -6.76
N PRO A 255 33.95 -30.93 -7.35
CA PRO A 255 32.77 -30.06 -7.37
C PRO A 255 32.35 -29.72 -5.93
N PRO A 256 31.64 -28.60 -5.72
CA PRO A 256 31.26 -28.15 -4.38
C PRO A 256 30.55 -29.28 -3.65
N ARG A 257 31.12 -29.71 -2.52
CA ARG A 257 30.46 -30.61 -1.59
C ARG A 257 29.17 -29.93 -1.14
N HIS A 258 28.03 -30.55 -1.44
CA HIS A 258 26.75 -30.21 -0.86
C HIS A 258 26.90 -30.10 0.67
N VAL A 259 26.76 -28.88 1.19
CA VAL A 259 26.61 -28.66 2.64
C VAL A 259 25.21 -29.15 2.99
N ALA A 260 25.14 -30.34 3.58
CA ALA A 260 23.90 -30.86 4.14
C ALA A 260 23.45 -29.94 5.28
N GLY A 261 22.23 -29.40 5.20
CA GLY A 261 21.56 -28.87 6.39
C GLY A 261 20.86 -27.52 6.29
N VAL A 262 20.89 -26.79 5.17
CA VAL A 262 20.01 -25.61 5.03
C VAL A 262 18.56 -26.11 4.81
N PRO A 263 17.59 -25.73 5.67
CA PRO A 263 16.20 -26.09 5.44
C PRO A 263 15.73 -25.57 4.08
N ARG A 264 15.15 -26.43 3.24
CA ARG A 264 14.59 -26.01 1.93
C ARG A 264 13.35 -25.13 2.09
N GLU A 265 12.63 -25.32 3.18
CA GLU A 265 11.46 -24.53 3.58
C GLU A 265 11.84 -23.58 4.72
N ILE A 266 11.02 -22.54 4.95
CA ILE A 266 11.23 -21.58 6.03
C ILE A 266 11.33 -22.34 7.36
N GLY A 267 12.41 -22.12 8.11
CA GLY A 267 12.72 -22.90 9.30
C GLY A 267 14.18 -22.81 9.72
N PHE A 268 14.57 -23.65 10.67
CA PHE A 268 15.95 -23.76 11.13
C PHE A 268 16.32 -25.19 11.50
N SER A 269 17.60 -25.51 11.48
CA SER A 269 18.14 -26.76 12.03
C SER A 269 19.11 -26.45 13.16
N LEU A 270 18.97 -27.16 14.27
CA LEU A 270 19.85 -27.08 15.43
C LEU A 270 20.10 -28.50 15.94
N ASP A 271 21.37 -28.87 16.12
CA ASP A 271 21.80 -30.23 16.50
C ASP A 271 21.28 -31.34 15.57
N GLY A 272 21.15 -31.03 14.27
CA GLY A 272 20.64 -31.96 13.27
C GLY A 272 19.13 -32.18 13.30
N ARG A 273 18.38 -31.45 14.14
CA ARG A 273 16.91 -31.45 14.15
C ARG A 273 16.38 -30.21 13.44
N THR A 274 15.74 -30.42 12.30
CA THR A 274 15.06 -29.36 11.55
C THR A 274 13.70 -29.06 12.15
N ARG A 275 13.39 -27.79 12.35
CA ARG A 275 12.09 -27.27 12.79
C ARG A 275 11.54 -26.30 11.74
N PRO A 276 10.30 -26.51 11.25
CA PRO A 276 9.67 -25.60 10.32
C PRO A 276 9.20 -24.31 11.02
N GLY A 277 9.23 -23.19 10.29
CA GLY A 277 8.69 -21.91 10.73
C GLY A 277 7.68 -21.35 9.74
N ARG A 278 6.68 -20.62 10.24
CA ARG A 278 5.64 -20.01 9.39
C ARG A 278 6.13 -18.78 8.63
N ASN A 279 7.05 -18.04 9.23
CA ASN A 279 7.68 -16.84 8.69
C ASN A 279 8.99 -16.56 9.46
N ALA A 280 9.77 -15.56 9.01
CA ALA A 280 11.04 -15.21 9.65
C ALA A 280 10.91 -14.89 11.15
N CYS A 281 9.84 -14.21 11.56
CA CYS A 281 9.63 -13.86 12.97
C CYS A 281 9.36 -15.11 13.83
N ASP A 282 8.58 -16.06 13.33
CA ASP A 282 8.33 -17.33 14.00
C ASP A 282 9.62 -18.15 14.13
N VAL A 283 10.46 -18.19 13.09
CA VAL A 283 11.78 -18.83 13.16
C VAL A 283 12.64 -18.21 14.27
N MET A 284 12.69 -16.88 14.36
CA MET A 284 13.43 -16.18 15.42
C MET A 284 12.97 -16.57 16.81
N LEU A 285 11.65 -16.56 17.05
CA LEU A 285 11.06 -16.92 18.35
C LEU A 285 11.41 -18.36 18.72
N GLN A 286 11.25 -19.30 17.78
CA GLN A 286 11.59 -20.70 18.02
C GLN A 286 13.08 -20.93 18.26
N VAL A 287 13.96 -20.19 17.58
CA VAL A 287 15.41 -20.25 17.83
C VAL A 287 15.74 -19.78 19.24
N LEU A 288 15.25 -18.60 19.65
CA LEU A 288 15.52 -18.06 20.98
C LEU A 288 14.95 -18.97 22.09
N GLU A 289 13.77 -19.55 21.89
CA GLU A 289 13.22 -20.57 22.80
C GLU A 289 14.13 -21.81 22.86
N ALA A 290 14.55 -22.34 21.71
CA ALA A 290 15.39 -23.53 21.66
C ALA A 290 16.74 -23.31 22.36
N LEU A 291 17.35 -22.13 22.22
CA LEU A 291 18.59 -21.77 22.93
C LEU A 291 18.36 -21.62 24.43
N THR A 292 17.21 -21.06 24.83
CA THR A 292 16.82 -20.94 26.25
C THR A 292 16.60 -22.29 26.91
N VAL A 293 15.97 -23.23 26.20
CA VAL A 293 15.78 -24.61 26.68
C VAL A 293 17.11 -25.36 26.78
N ARG A 294 18.05 -25.07 25.87
CA ARG A 294 19.39 -25.68 25.87
C ARG A 294 20.27 -25.17 27.00
N ASP A 295 20.22 -23.87 27.27
CA ASP A 295 20.97 -23.20 28.33
C ASP A 295 20.07 -22.17 29.03
N ALA A 296 19.65 -22.48 30.26
CA ALA A 296 18.77 -21.59 31.02
C ALA A 296 19.39 -20.23 31.36
N THR A 297 20.72 -20.07 31.26
CA THR A 297 21.42 -18.80 31.47
C THR A 297 21.56 -17.97 30.19
N PHE A 298 21.25 -18.55 29.03
CA PHE A 298 21.36 -17.87 27.74
C PHE A 298 20.56 -16.57 27.69
N PRO A 299 19.27 -16.50 28.11
CA PRO A 299 18.49 -15.28 28.00
C PRO A 299 19.08 -14.12 28.78
N GLU A 300 19.60 -14.35 29.99
CA GLU A 300 20.28 -13.34 30.79
C GLU A 300 21.55 -12.84 30.09
N ARG A 301 22.36 -13.76 29.56
CA ARG A 301 23.60 -13.41 28.85
C ARG A 301 23.31 -12.67 27.55
N PHE A 302 22.26 -13.08 26.84
CA PHE A 302 21.81 -12.44 25.62
C PHE A 302 21.31 -11.03 25.94
N ALA A 303 20.37 -10.88 26.88
CA ALA A 303 19.82 -9.61 27.35
C ALA A 303 20.88 -8.61 27.87
N ALA A 304 22.01 -9.12 28.39
CA ALA A 304 23.12 -8.31 28.89
C ALA A 304 24.07 -7.79 27.80
N LEU A 305 23.91 -8.20 26.53
CA LEU A 305 24.73 -7.66 25.44
C LEU A 305 24.59 -6.12 25.36
N PRO A 306 25.71 -5.39 25.20
CA PRO A 306 25.71 -3.93 25.14
C PRO A 306 24.99 -3.38 23.89
N THR A 307 24.80 -4.19 22.85
CA THR A 307 24.19 -3.78 21.57
C THR A 307 23.02 -4.69 21.18
N HIS A 308 21.82 -4.36 21.65
CA HIS A 308 20.54 -4.89 21.14
C HIS A 308 19.87 -3.93 20.13
N GLY A 309 20.51 -2.82 19.81
CA GLY A 309 19.92 -1.61 19.22
C GLY A 309 20.34 -0.38 20.06
N ARG A 310 20.07 0.85 19.60
CA ARG A 310 20.45 2.06 20.36
C ARG A 310 19.52 2.25 21.57
N THR A 311 18.22 1.96 21.41
CA THR A 311 17.21 2.13 22.47
C THR A 311 16.40 0.87 22.79
N ARG A 312 16.18 -0.03 21.83
CA ARG A 312 15.32 -1.23 21.99
C ARG A 312 16.08 -2.47 22.45
N ARG A 313 15.37 -3.40 23.09
CA ARG A 313 15.89 -4.71 23.48
C ARG A 313 15.28 -5.83 22.64
N TYR A 314 16.08 -6.82 22.25
CA TYR A 314 15.57 -8.01 21.55
C TYR A 314 14.85 -8.97 22.49
N ILE A 315 15.36 -9.11 23.72
CA ILE A 315 14.78 -9.96 24.75
C ILE A 315 14.77 -9.21 26.09
N ALA A 316 13.73 -9.39 26.91
CA ALA A 316 13.63 -8.77 28.23
C ALA A 316 12.73 -9.57 29.17
N ARG A 317 12.90 -9.41 30.48
CA ARG A 317 12.01 -10.04 31.48
C ARG A 317 10.64 -9.36 31.52
N ASN A 318 10.63 -8.06 31.28
CA ASN A 318 9.40 -7.29 31.21
C ASN A 318 9.14 -6.78 29.79
N ARG A 319 7.86 -6.80 29.39
CA ARG A 319 7.44 -6.41 28.04
C ARG A 319 7.75 -4.95 27.74
N GLU A 320 7.57 -4.07 28.73
CA GLU A 320 7.75 -2.63 28.57
C GLU A 320 9.23 -2.21 28.37
N GLU A 321 10.18 -3.12 28.62
CA GLU A 321 11.61 -2.88 28.38
C GLU A 321 12.03 -3.12 26.93
N LEU A 322 11.19 -3.77 26.12
CA LEU A 322 11.53 -4.08 24.73
C LEU A 322 11.57 -2.82 23.86
N TYR A 323 10.60 -1.92 24.05
CA TYR A 323 10.49 -0.65 23.32
C TYR A 323 10.37 0.53 24.31
N PRO A 324 11.47 0.99 24.91
CA PRO A 324 11.44 2.09 25.87
C PRO A 324 10.79 3.34 25.27
N GLY A 325 9.81 3.92 25.97
CA GLY A 325 9.06 5.11 25.53
C GLY A 325 7.99 4.87 24.47
N ARG A 326 7.77 3.63 24.02
CA ARG A 326 6.83 3.26 22.95
C ARG A 326 5.82 2.19 23.39
N PRO A 327 4.84 2.54 24.24
CA PRO A 327 3.86 1.58 24.79
C PRO A 327 2.91 1.00 23.73
N ASP A 328 2.78 1.65 22.58
CA ASP A 328 2.09 1.15 21.38
C ASP A 328 2.78 -0.11 20.84
N LEU A 329 4.10 -0.03 20.58
CA LEU A 329 4.88 -1.13 20.05
C LEU A 329 4.98 -2.31 21.05
N CYS A 330 5.03 -2.03 22.35
CA CYS A 330 4.98 -3.07 23.38
C CYS A 330 3.67 -3.86 23.36
N ARG A 331 2.55 -3.27 22.94
CA ARG A 331 1.26 -3.99 22.86
C ARG A 331 1.16 -4.83 21.60
N GLU A 332 1.65 -4.31 20.48
CA GLU A 332 1.42 -4.91 19.15
C GLU A 332 2.56 -5.86 18.72
N HIS A 333 3.79 -5.61 19.21
CA HIS A 333 5.00 -6.25 18.69
C HIS A 333 5.89 -6.86 19.78
N ALA A 334 5.31 -7.29 20.89
CA ALA A 334 6.00 -8.06 21.90
C ALA A 334 5.35 -9.43 22.07
N THR A 335 6.15 -10.48 21.97
CA THR A 335 5.68 -11.87 22.12
C THR A 335 6.35 -12.52 23.31
N ARG A 336 5.57 -13.22 24.14
CA ARG A 336 6.07 -13.96 25.29
C ARG A 336 6.46 -15.38 24.87
N LEU A 337 7.71 -15.75 25.17
CA LEU A 337 8.25 -17.09 25.05
C LEU A 337 7.69 -18.03 26.14
N GLN A 338 7.76 -19.34 25.92
CA GLN A 338 7.34 -20.35 26.90
C GLN A 338 8.22 -20.30 28.14
N SER A 339 9.51 -20.01 27.97
CA SER A 339 10.46 -19.70 29.03
C SER A 339 10.09 -18.48 29.91
N GLY A 340 9.08 -17.69 29.52
CA GLY A 340 8.58 -16.54 30.27
C GLY A 340 9.21 -15.21 29.89
N TRP A 341 10.26 -15.20 29.06
CA TRP A 341 10.88 -14.01 28.49
C TRP A 341 10.03 -13.36 27.41
N TRP A 342 10.19 -12.06 27.22
CA TRP A 342 9.55 -11.31 26.14
C TRP A 342 10.54 -11.03 25.03
N VAL A 343 10.09 -11.13 23.78
CA VAL A 343 10.89 -10.86 22.57
C VAL A 343 10.19 -9.82 21.71
N SER A 344 10.95 -8.86 21.19
CA SER A 344 10.46 -7.86 20.24
C SER A 344 10.32 -8.47 18.84
N THR A 345 9.21 -8.19 18.14
CA THR A 345 8.87 -8.83 16.85
C THR A 345 8.77 -7.88 15.67
N ASN A 346 8.83 -6.56 15.88
CA ASN A 346 8.86 -5.57 14.80
C ASN A 346 10.28 -5.42 14.21
N HIS A 347 10.71 -6.41 13.43
CA HIS A 347 12.04 -6.46 12.82
C HIS A 347 11.97 -6.88 11.35
N SER A 348 12.85 -6.30 10.52
CA SER A 348 13.04 -6.74 9.14
C SER A 348 13.65 -8.16 9.11
N LYS A 349 13.49 -8.89 7.99
CA LYS A 349 14.11 -10.23 7.83
C LYS A 349 15.63 -10.20 8.00
N ALA A 350 16.30 -9.16 7.50
CA ALA A 350 17.74 -8.99 7.65
C ALA A 350 18.15 -8.80 9.11
N THR A 351 17.39 -7.98 9.85
CA THR A 351 17.58 -7.78 11.29
C THR A 351 17.36 -9.08 12.06
N ILE A 352 16.33 -9.86 11.71
CA ILE A 352 16.07 -11.18 12.31
C ILE A 352 17.27 -12.10 12.12
N GLY A 353 17.84 -12.17 10.92
CA GLY A 353 19.06 -12.94 10.65
C GLY A 353 20.21 -12.54 11.58
N ARG A 354 20.46 -11.23 11.74
CA ARG A 354 21.49 -10.70 12.64
C ARG A 354 21.22 -11.03 14.11
N ILE A 355 19.96 -10.93 14.57
CA ILE A 355 19.56 -11.31 15.94
C ILE A 355 19.91 -12.78 16.20
N ILE A 356 19.57 -13.66 15.25
CA ILE A 356 19.85 -15.10 15.38
C ILE A 356 21.37 -15.35 15.39
N GLU A 357 22.13 -14.68 14.54
CA GLU A 357 23.58 -14.80 14.51
C GLU A 357 24.23 -14.35 15.84
N MET A 358 23.80 -13.23 16.41
CA MET A 358 24.24 -12.78 17.74
C MET A 358 23.86 -13.79 18.83
N ALA A 359 22.65 -14.34 18.77
CA ALA A 359 22.19 -15.36 19.69
C ALA A 359 23.05 -16.63 19.61
N CYS A 360 23.46 -17.04 18.41
CA CYS A 360 24.41 -18.13 18.23
C CYS A 360 25.76 -17.83 18.90
N GLY A 361 26.29 -16.62 18.70
CA GLY A 361 27.53 -16.18 19.35
C GLY A 361 27.48 -16.27 20.87
N VAL A 362 26.39 -15.80 21.49
CA VAL A 362 26.19 -15.93 22.95
C VAL A 362 26.00 -17.38 23.38
N ALA A 363 25.31 -18.19 22.60
CA ALA A 363 25.12 -19.61 22.88
C ALA A 363 26.37 -20.48 22.63
N GLY A 364 27.47 -19.90 22.11
CA GLY A 364 28.69 -20.63 21.75
C GLY A 364 28.51 -21.53 20.52
N LEU A 365 27.59 -21.19 19.63
CA LEU A 365 27.27 -21.92 18.40
C LEU A 365 27.78 -21.16 17.17
N ARG A 366 28.23 -21.89 16.15
CA ARG A 366 28.57 -21.31 14.86
C ARG A 366 27.33 -21.21 13.98
N TYR A 367 26.98 -19.98 13.63
CA TYR A 367 25.94 -19.69 12.65
C TYR A 367 26.31 -20.31 11.28
N ASN A 368 25.32 -20.85 10.57
CA ASN A 368 25.45 -21.62 9.32
C ASN A 368 26.22 -22.96 9.42
N SER A 369 26.54 -23.44 10.63
CA SER A 369 27.13 -24.76 10.85
C SER A 369 26.35 -25.53 11.91
N ASP A 370 26.37 -25.02 13.14
CA ASP A 370 25.74 -25.68 14.29
C ASP A 370 24.25 -25.30 14.37
N LEU A 371 23.92 -24.09 13.89
CA LEU A 371 22.57 -23.62 13.63
C LEU A 371 22.48 -23.08 12.20
N THR A 372 21.61 -23.67 11.37
CA THR A 372 21.31 -23.20 10.00
C THR A 372 19.88 -22.68 9.95
N VAL A 373 19.66 -21.60 9.19
CA VAL A 373 18.33 -20.97 9.06
C VAL A 373 17.98 -20.72 7.60
N ASN A 374 16.68 -20.80 7.31
CA ASN A 374 16.07 -20.28 6.11
C ASN A 374 14.89 -19.39 6.53
N LEU A 375 14.97 -18.10 6.24
CA LEU A 375 13.96 -17.11 6.63
C LEU A 375 12.93 -16.82 5.51
N GLY A 376 13.05 -17.49 4.37
CA GLY A 376 12.24 -17.26 3.16
C GLY A 376 12.66 -16.02 2.37
N ASP A 377 12.31 -16.01 1.08
CA ASP A 377 12.52 -14.88 0.15
C ASP A 377 11.71 -13.65 0.58
#